data_AF-A0A0M9YRQ8-F1
#
_entry.id   AF-A0A0M9YRQ8-F1
#
_cell.length_a   1.000
_cell.length_b   1.000
_cell.length_c   1.000
_cell.angle_alpha   90.00
_cell.angle_beta   90.00
_cell.angle_gamma   90.00
#
_symmetry.space_group_name_H-M   'P 1'
#
loop_
_entity.id
_entity.type
_entity.pdbx_description
1 polymer ?
#
loop_
_entity_poly.entity_id
_entity_poly.type
_entity_poly.pdbx_seq_one_letter_code
_entity_poly.pdbx_strand_id
1 'polypeptide(L)' 'MVFSSNSYIALQKAAVQGRGIALLPQRSAYEDLVSGALRVQLSQVPVPDRPLYAIYGPGRKEADRGQEQQTIHRQGPQ' A
#
# COMPACT_ATOMS: atom_id res chain seq x y z
N MET A 1 30.61 -8.48 14.08
CA MET A 1 30.44 -7.97 12.70
C MET A 1 28.98 -7.59 12.51
N VAL A 2 28.70 -6.43 11.90
CA VAL A 2 27.32 -5.95 11.66
C VAL A 2 26.74 -6.65 10.43
N PHE A 3 25.51 -7.18 10.53
CA PHE A 3 24.79 -7.75 9.39
C PHE A 3 24.18 -6.64 8.54
N SER A 4 24.36 -6.69 7.22
CA SER A 4 23.76 -5.73 6.29
C SER A 4 23.08 -6.44 5.12
N SER A 5 21.96 -5.89 4.67
CA SER A 5 21.21 -6.36 3.51
C SER A 5 20.34 -5.21 2.97
N ASN A 6 20.07 -5.23 1.67
CA ASN A 6 19.12 -4.32 1.02
C ASN A 6 17.67 -4.82 1.11
N SER A 7 17.43 -5.97 1.75
CA SER A 7 16.11 -6.57 1.92
C SER A 7 15.68 -6.54 3.38
N TYR A 8 14.54 -5.92 3.66
CA TYR A 8 13.96 -5.88 5.00
C TYR A 8 13.63 -7.29 5.52
N ILE A 9 13.35 -8.26 4.64
CA ILE A 9 13.08 -9.66 5.02
C ILE A 9 14.33 -10.30 5.63
N ALA A 10 15.50 -10.05 5.04
CA ALA A 10 16.76 -10.56 5.56
C ALA A 10 17.14 -9.88 6.88
N LEU A 11 16.91 -8.57 6.99
CA LEU A 11 17.12 -7.82 8.23
C LEU A 11 16.21 -8.31 9.36
N GLN A 12 14.93 -8.61 9.07
CA GLN A 12 13.97 -9.15 10.03
C GLN A 12 14.43 -10.51 10.57
N LYS A 13 14.84 -11.44 9.70
CA LYS A 13 15.39 -12.74 10.12
C LYS A 13 16.62 -12.58 11.01
N ALA A 14 17.52 -11.67 10.66
CA ALA A 14 18.68 -11.38 11.49
C ALA A 14 18.29 -10.82 12.86
N ALA A 15 17.30 -9.92 12.92
CA ALA A 15 16.81 -9.33 14.17
C ALA A 15 16.12 -10.37 15.07
N VAL A 16 15.26 -11.24 14.52
CA VAL A 16 14.61 -12.35 15.25
C VAL A 16 15.65 -13.31 15.83
N GLN A 17 16.78 -13.51 15.15
CA GLN A 17 17.91 -14.30 15.65
C GLN A 17 18.79 -13.56 16.66
N GLY A 18 18.42 -12.35 17.10
CA GLY A 18 19.18 -11.58 18.08
C GLY A 18 20.48 -10.97 17.54
N ARG A 19 20.62 -10.80 16.21
CA ARG A 19 21.84 -10.20 15.63
C ARG A 19 21.93 -8.68 15.76
N GLY A 20 20.95 -8.04 16.40
CA GLY A 20 20.93 -6.61 16.68
C GLY A 20 19.55 -5.98 16.50
N ILE A 21 19.55 -4.65 16.28
CA ILE A 21 18.35 -3.84 16.05
C ILE A 21 18.22 -3.57 14.55
N ALA A 22 17.00 -3.66 14.00
CA ALA A 22 16.71 -3.37 12.60
C ALA A 22 15.54 -2.38 12.47
N LEU A 23 15.61 -1.50 11.45
CA LEU A 23 14.48 -0.68 11.02
C LEU A 23 13.66 -1.48 9.99
N LEU A 24 12.41 -1.78 10.30
CA LEU A 24 11.55 -2.66 9.51
C LEU A 24 10.21 -1.98 9.18
N PRO A 25 9.61 -2.24 8.01
CA PRO A 25 8.21 -1.88 7.75
C PRO A 25 7.28 -2.56 8.77
N GLN A 26 6.34 -1.79 9.34
CA GLN A 26 5.44 -2.27 10.38
C GLN A 26 4.64 -3.53 9.96
N ARG A 27 4.16 -3.56 8.71
CA ARG A 27 3.41 -4.70 8.15
C ARG A 27 4.20 -6.01 8.18
N SER A 28 5.51 -5.94 7.93
CA SER A 28 6.35 -7.14 7.89
C SER A 28 6.73 -7.62 9.29
N ALA A 29 6.94 -6.70 10.23
CA ALA A 29 7.31 -7.02 11.61
C ALA A 29 6.13 -7.41 12.51
N TYR A 30 4.88 -7.23 12.04
CA TYR A 30 3.68 -7.35 12.87
C TYR A 30 3.57 -8.70 13.60
N GLU A 31 3.70 -9.81 12.89
CA GLU A 31 3.59 -11.16 13.49
C GLU A 31 4.68 -11.41 14.55
N ASP A 32 5.91 -10.97 14.28
CA ASP A 32 7.02 -11.12 15.23
C ASP A 32 6.85 -10.20 16.45
N LEU A 33 6.22 -9.03 16.28
CA LEU A 33 5.88 -8.15 17.39
C LEU A 33 4.75 -8.73 18.25
N VAL A 34 3.70 -9.28 17.62
CA VAL A 34 2.55 -9.89 18.31
C VAL A 34 2.97 -11.14 19.07
N SER A 35 3.81 -11.98 18.47
CA SER A 35 4.36 -13.18 19.12
C SER A 35 5.41 -12.87 20.20
N GLY A 36 5.95 -11.63 20.21
CA GLY A 36 7.00 -11.20 21.13
C GLY A 36 8.41 -11.61 20.73
N ALA A 37 8.59 -12.20 19.54
CA ALA A 37 9.90 -12.48 18.95
C ALA A 37 10.70 -11.19 18.64
N LEU A 38 10.00 -10.09 18.36
CA LEU A 38 10.55 -8.74 18.25
C LEU A 38 9.90 -7.79 19.26
N ARG A 39 10.61 -6.70 19.55
CA ARG A 39 10.13 -5.60 20.42
C ARG A 39 10.54 -4.25 19.83
N VAL A 40 9.69 -3.24 20.03
CA VAL A 40 9.99 -1.86 19.63
C VAL A 40 10.97 -1.24 20.64
N GLN A 41 12.14 -0.79 20.17
CA GLN A 41 13.20 -0.28 21.05
C GLN A 41 13.34 1.25 21.05
N LEU A 42 13.16 1.91 19.90
CA LEU A 42 13.45 3.35 19.71
C LEU A 42 12.18 4.14 19.37
N SER A 43 11.13 4.02 20.20
CA SER A 43 9.81 4.62 19.92
C SER A 43 9.80 6.15 19.85
N GLN A 44 10.80 6.81 20.42
CA GLN A 44 10.91 8.28 20.45
C GLN A 44 11.69 8.86 19.27
N VAL A 45 12.31 8.01 18.45
CA VAL A 45 13.07 8.47 17.28
C VAL A 45 12.12 8.50 16.07
N PRO A 46 11.81 9.68 15.52
CA PRO A 46 10.92 9.77 14.38
C PRO A 46 11.57 9.11 13.15
N VAL A 47 10.77 8.37 12.39
CA VAL A 47 11.15 7.80 11.11
C VAL A 47 10.37 8.52 10.02
N PRO A 48 11.00 8.92 8.90
CA PRO A 48 10.27 9.54 7.80
C PRO A 48 9.17 8.63 7.25
N ASP A 49 8.00 9.22 6.98
CA ASP A 49 6.89 8.50 6.37
C ASP A 49 7.25 7.99 4.97
N ARG A 50 6.80 6.78 4.65
CA ARG A 50 6.96 6.14 3.33
C ARG A 50 5.59 5.77 2.77
N PRO A 51 4.89 6.71 2.11
CA PRO A 51 3.58 6.44 1.54
C PRO A 51 3.68 5.37 0.43
N LEU A 52 2.65 4.53 0.34
CA LEU A 52 2.45 3.59 -0.76
C LEU A 52 1.51 4.23 -1.79
N TYR A 53 1.90 4.17 -3.06
CA TYR A 53 1.09 4.71 -4.16
C TYR A 53 0.55 3.57 -5.02
N ALA A 54 -0.74 3.62 -5.32
CA ALA A 54 -1.32 2.82 -6.38
C ALA A 54 -1.16 3.56 -7.71
N ILE A 55 -0.55 2.90 -8.70
CA ILE A 55 -0.39 3.46 -10.05
C ILE A 55 -1.28 2.62 -10.97
N TYR A 56 -2.18 3.29 -11.68
CA TYR A 56 -3.10 2.66 -12.62
C TYR A 56 -3.05 3.39 -13.97
N GLY A 57 -3.27 2.64 -15.06
CA GLY A 57 -3.41 3.22 -16.39
C GLY A 57 -4.73 3.96 -16.54
N PRO A 58 -4.85 4.91 -17.49
CA PRO A 58 -6.09 5.62 -17.75
C PRO A 58 -7.18 4.59 -18.09
N GLY A 59 -8.16 4.43 -17.18
CA GLY A 59 -9.28 3.53 -17.38
C GLY A 59 -10.02 3.89 -18.67
N ARG A 60 -10.41 2.85 -19.44
CA ARG A 60 -11.26 3.00 -20.63
C ARG A 60 -12.54 3.70 -20.17
N LYS A 61 -12.80 4.91 -20.67
CA LYS A 61 -14.03 5.65 -20.35
C LYS A 61 -15.22 4.77 -20.72
N GLU A 62 -16.04 4.41 -19.74
CA GLU A 62 -17.36 3.83 -19.96
C GLU A 62 -18.08 4.68 -21.01
N ALA A 63 -18.56 4.05 -22.08
CA ALA A 63 -19.30 4.73 -23.12
C ALA A 63 -20.52 5.45 -22.50
N ASP A 64 -20.57 6.74 -22.78
CA ASP A 64 -21.68 7.67 -22.61
C ASP A 64 -23.05 6.99 -22.80
N ARG A 65 -23.66 6.55 -21.70
CA ARG A 65 -25.07 6.14 -21.67
C ARG A 65 -25.89 7.42 -21.43
N GLY A 66 -26.05 8.23 -22.49
CA GLY A 66 -26.78 9.49 -22.33
C GLY A 66 -26.80 10.43 -23.55
N GLN A 67 -27.24 9.97 -24.73
CA GLN A 67 -27.76 10.87 -25.79
C GLN A 67 -29.08 10.27 -26.31
N GLU A 68 -30.21 10.71 -25.73
CA GLU A 68 -31.11 11.72 -26.32
C GLU A 68 -32.14 11.07 -27.28
N GLN A 69 -33.18 10.44 -26.74
CA GLN A 69 -34.53 11.03 -26.71
C GLN A 69 -34.65 12.45 -27.31
N GLN A 70 -34.63 12.61 -28.65
CA GLN A 70 -35.58 13.50 -29.35
C GLN A 70 -35.52 13.34 -30.87
N THR A 71 -36.54 12.72 -31.47
CA THR A 71 -37.23 13.22 -32.68
C THR A 71 -38.59 12.53 -32.71
N ILE A 72 -39.46 12.93 -31.79
CA ILE A 72 -40.91 12.77 -31.97
C ILE A 72 -41.38 14.15 -32.45
N HIS A 73 -41.24 14.41 -33.74
CA HIS A 73 -41.86 15.57 -34.34
C HIS A 73 -43.34 15.26 -34.54
N ARG A 74 -44.16 15.96 -33.75
CA ARG A 74 -45.62 16.02 -33.89
C ARG A 74 -46.00 16.37 -35.33
N GLN A 75 -46.85 15.55 -35.95
CA GLN A 75 -47.89 16.07 -36.83
C GLN A 75 -49.20 15.34 -36.50
N GLY A 76 -50.16 16.10 -35.97
CA GLY A 76 -51.58 15.72 -35.87
C GLY A 76 -52.31 15.94 -37.20
N PRO A 77 -53.60 15.58 -37.28
CA PRO A 77 -54.23 15.07 -38.49
C PRO A 77 -54.77 16.16 -39.43
N GLN A 78 -54.81 15.84 -40.72
CA GLN A 78 -55.87 16.23 -41.67
C GLN A 78 -56.07 15.06 -42.63
#